data_AF-A0A2D6XCZ6-F1
#
_entry.id   AF-A0A2D6XCZ6-F1
#
_cell.length_a   1.000
_cell.length_b   1.000
_cell.length_c   1.000
_cell.angle_alpha   90.00
_cell.angle_beta   90.00
_cell.angle_gamma   90.00
#
_symmetry.space_group_name_H-M   'P 1'
#
loop_
_entity.id
_entity.type
_entity.pdbx_description
1 polymer ?
#
loop_
_entity_poly.entity_id
_entity_poly.type
_entity_poly.pdbx_seq_one_letter_code
_entity_poly.pdbx_strand_id
1 'polypeptide(L)'
;MNPLQMAQQIKAELQAIVWPDGSGQVVFGSQEGRVLVFAEGPPDPSQLSPAFPFALVIVEEGSFDEDDPTLIASQGFSVIVAAQVAGDPYGEVALIGGAQANLGTSPGKGVLELSERARAAVQDLVGSDGAKVILSGTATSRPGLISGKHCAFADVRLTATCTSALAFAAPQQLVNSGVGQTWQGAHCSDRFDFVQYRMGWKAGSTPAETPAEATAIVYTGATAAASITTVSSRTYSVFADYNKRGGSTVENSSSGSRVGAYFTT
;
A
#
# COMPACT_ATOMS: atom_id res chain seq x y z
N MET A 1 3.26 7.03 -7.87
CA MET A 1 2.41 7.54 -6.76
C MET A 1 3.09 8.74 -6.16
N ASN A 2 2.34 9.70 -5.59
CA ASN A 2 2.97 10.75 -4.79
C ASN A 2 3.40 10.25 -3.40
N PRO A 3 4.20 11.03 -2.64
CA PRO A 3 4.71 10.58 -1.33
C PRO A 3 3.60 10.20 -0.35
N LEU A 4 2.49 10.93 -0.35
CA LEU A 4 1.36 10.62 0.54
C LEU A 4 0.66 9.32 0.14
N GLN A 5 0.40 9.09 -1.15
CA GLN A 5 -0.15 7.82 -1.65
C GLN A 5 0.77 6.65 -1.31
N MET A 6 2.09 6.84 -1.45
CA MET A 6 3.07 5.84 -1.08
C MET A 6 3.03 5.51 0.42
N ALA A 7 2.98 6.53 1.28
CA ALA A 7 2.89 6.33 2.72
C ALA A 7 1.58 5.60 3.13
N GLN A 8 0.47 5.90 2.46
CA GLN A 8 -0.79 5.17 2.67
C GLN A 8 -0.72 3.73 2.14
N GLN A 9 -0.01 3.47 1.03
CA GLN A 9 0.25 2.11 0.57
C GLN A 9 1.07 1.33 1.60
N ILE A 10 2.17 1.89 2.10
CA ILE A 10 2.99 1.27 3.15
C ILE A 10 2.13 0.97 4.38
N LYS A 11 1.28 1.93 4.79
CA LYS A 11 0.33 1.70 5.89
C LYS A 11 -0.62 0.53 5.61
N ALA A 12 -1.20 0.46 4.41
CA ALA A 12 -2.11 -0.62 4.04
C ALA A 12 -1.43 -1.99 4.11
N GLU A 13 -0.20 -2.12 3.60
CA GLU A 13 0.59 -3.34 3.72
C GLU A 13 0.84 -3.72 5.17
N LEU A 14 1.32 -2.77 5.99
CA LEU A 14 1.60 -2.99 7.40
C LEU A 14 0.34 -3.42 8.18
N GLN A 15 -0.84 -2.91 7.83
CA GLN A 15 -2.12 -3.29 8.43
C GLN A 15 -2.59 -4.69 8.02
N ALA A 16 -2.15 -5.19 6.87
CA ALA A 16 -2.53 -6.51 6.36
C ALA A 16 -1.61 -7.64 6.84
N ILE A 17 -0.45 -7.33 7.43
CA ILE A 17 0.51 -8.35 7.87
C ILE A 17 -0.10 -9.27 8.93
N VAL A 18 -0.08 -10.56 8.65
CA VAL A 18 -0.47 -11.61 9.59
C VAL A 18 0.72 -12.43 10.07
N TRP A 19 0.62 -13.01 11.27
CA TRP A 19 1.60 -13.98 11.75
C TRP A 19 1.57 -15.26 10.90
N PRO A 20 2.73 -15.87 10.59
CA PRO A 20 2.81 -17.07 9.76
C PRO A 20 2.51 -18.36 10.53
N ASP A 21 2.03 -18.26 11.76
CA ASP A 21 1.67 -19.40 12.63
C ASP A 21 0.31 -20.01 12.28
N GLY A 22 -0.34 -19.51 11.22
CA GLY A 22 -1.65 -19.96 10.77
C GLY A 22 -2.82 -19.39 11.59
N SER A 23 -2.56 -18.54 12.60
CA SER A 23 -3.61 -17.92 13.41
C SER A 23 -4.46 -16.90 12.65
N GLY A 24 -3.93 -16.33 11.56
CA GLY A 24 -4.52 -15.20 10.86
C GLY A 24 -4.49 -13.90 11.69
N GLN A 25 -3.80 -13.89 12.83
CA GLN A 25 -3.70 -12.72 13.68
C GLN A 25 -2.83 -11.65 13.01
N VAL A 26 -3.39 -10.44 12.88
CA VAL A 26 -2.68 -9.27 12.36
C VAL A 26 -1.58 -8.84 13.33
N VAL A 27 -0.37 -8.59 12.81
CA VAL A 27 0.84 -8.29 13.61
C VAL A 27 0.66 -7.06 14.49
N PHE A 28 0.12 -5.97 13.94
CA PHE A 28 -0.14 -4.72 14.68
C PHE A 28 -1.55 -4.64 15.26
N GLY A 29 -2.35 -5.69 15.10
CA GLY A 29 -3.77 -5.72 15.45
C GLY A 29 -4.67 -5.03 14.43
N SER A 30 -5.97 -5.30 14.51
CA SER A 30 -7.00 -4.80 13.59
C SER A 30 -7.66 -3.48 14.02
N GLN A 31 -7.31 -2.97 15.20
CA GLN A 31 -7.86 -1.72 15.72
C GLN A 31 -7.32 -0.51 14.95
N GLU A 32 -8.16 0.50 14.77
CA GLU A 32 -7.72 1.79 14.23
C GLU A 32 -6.63 2.40 15.14
N GLY A 33 -5.70 3.14 14.53
CA GLY A 33 -4.62 3.82 15.26
C GLY A 33 -3.43 2.93 15.63
N ARG A 34 -3.32 1.73 15.06
CA ARG A 34 -2.15 0.83 15.24
C ARG A 34 -1.06 1.04 14.19
N VAL A 35 -1.43 1.52 13.02
CA VAL A 35 -0.49 1.93 11.97
C VAL A 35 -0.84 3.35 11.56
N LEU A 36 0.09 4.28 11.78
CA LEU A 36 -0.13 5.72 11.62
C LEU A 36 0.82 6.28 10.55
N VAL A 37 0.37 7.30 9.83
CA VAL A 37 1.17 8.01 8.83
C VAL A 37 1.37 9.45 9.29
N PHE A 38 2.62 9.92 9.27
CA PHE A 38 3.01 11.29 9.59
C PHE A 38 3.70 11.91 8.37
N ALA A 39 3.08 12.96 7.84
CA ALA A 39 3.59 13.66 6.66
C ALA A 39 4.61 14.77 7.01
N GLU A 40 4.69 15.19 8.28
CA GLU A 40 5.48 16.32 8.73
C GLU A 40 6.27 15.97 9.99
N GLY A 41 7.41 15.29 9.82
CA GLY A 41 8.37 15.06 10.89
C GLY A 41 7.93 14.03 11.95
N PRO A 42 8.76 13.85 13.01
CA PRO A 42 8.49 12.87 14.05
C PRO A 42 7.29 13.31 14.91
N PRO A 43 6.39 12.37 15.27
CA PRO A 43 5.23 12.70 16.09
C PRO A 43 5.60 13.05 17.53
N ASP A 44 4.78 13.88 18.15
CA ASP A 44 4.80 14.09 19.59
C ASP A 44 4.42 12.77 20.31
N PRO A 45 5.03 12.44 21.46
CA PRO A 45 4.67 11.25 22.24
C PRO A 45 3.18 11.12 22.56
N SER A 46 2.44 12.23 22.67
CA SER A 46 0.99 12.27 22.89
C SER A 46 0.16 11.84 21.66
N GLN A 47 0.75 11.87 20.47
CA GLN A 47 0.14 11.42 19.22
C GLN A 47 0.37 9.93 18.96
N LEU A 48 1.18 9.27 19.79
CA LEU A 48 1.48 7.85 19.65
C LEU A 48 0.33 6.98 20.16
N SER A 49 0.18 5.81 19.55
CA SER A 49 -0.83 4.84 19.98
C SER A 49 -0.56 4.41 21.43
N PRO A 50 -1.55 4.49 22.34
CA PRO A 50 -1.38 4.00 23.71
C PRO A 50 -1.33 2.46 23.79
N ALA A 51 -1.56 1.79 22.66
CA ALA A 51 -1.72 0.36 22.55
C ALA A 51 -0.64 -0.25 21.65
N PHE A 52 -0.01 -1.31 22.15
CA PHE A 52 1.08 -2.03 21.48
C PHE A 52 0.63 -3.39 20.93
N PRO A 53 1.33 -3.93 19.93
CA PRO A 53 2.35 -3.25 19.12
C PRO A 53 1.72 -2.21 18.17
N PHE A 54 2.54 -1.27 17.67
CA PHE A 54 2.14 -0.29 16.65
C PHE A 54 3.28 -0.02 15.67
N ALA A 55 2.94 0.57 14.53
CA ALA A 55 3.90 1.07 13.54
C ALA A 55 3.60 2.53 13.14
N LEU A 56 4.64 3.28 12.82
CA LEU A 56 4.57 4.65 12.31
C LEU A 56 5.26 4.69 10.95
N VAL A 57 4.64 5.34 9.98
CA VAL A 57 5.20 5.63 8.67
C VAL A 57 5.44 7.13 8.61
N ILE A 58 6.69 7.55 8.56
CA ILE A 58 7.09 8.96 8.50
C ILE A 58 7.57 9.24 7.08
N VAL A 59 6.98 10.25 6.45
CA VAL A 59 7.47 10.78 5.16
C VAL A 59 8.65 11.69 5.45
N GLU A 60 9.80 11.38 4.87
CA GLU A 60 11.01 12.19 5.03
C GLU A 60 11.16 13.20 3.89
N GLU A 61 12.23 13.98 3.88
CA GLU A 61 12.54 14.83 2.73
C GLU A 61 12.89 13.97 1.50
N GLY A 62 12.56 14.49 0.31
CA GLY A 62 12.89 13.87 -0.95
C GLY A 62 13.69 14.81 -1.85
N SER A 63 14.45 14.25 -2.78
CA SER A 63 15.14 15.02 -3.83
C SER A 63 14.44 14.88 -5.17
N PHE A 64 14.19 16.01 -5.82
CA PHE A 64 13.65 16.04 -7.19
C PHE A 64 14.68 15.52 -8.19
N ASP A 65 14.18 14.95 -9.27
CA ASP A 65 15.01 14.62 -10.43
C ASP A 65 15.40 15.91 -11.17
N GLU A 66 16.66 16.03 -11.58
CA GLU A 66 17.17 17.23 -12.27
C GLU A 66 16.65 17.35 -13.70
N ASP A 67 16.35 16.22 -14.36
CA ASP A 67 15.90 16.15 -15.76
C ASP A 67 14.36 16.18 -15.87
N ASP A 68 13.64 15.69 -14.86
CA ASP A 68 12.18 15.74 -14.79
C ASP A 68 11.66 16.25 -13.42
N PRO A 69 11.28 17.54 -13.31
CA PRO A 69 10.80 18.11 -12.05
C PRO A 69 9.45 17.54 -11.59
N THR A 70 8.76 16.74 -12.40
CA THR A 70 7.54 16.02 -11.99
C THR A 70 7.83 14.74 -11.22
N LEU A 71 9.10 14.32 -11.19
CA LEU A 71 9.58 13.14 -10.49
C LEU A 71 10.39 13.52 -9.25
N ILE A 72 10.14 12.80 -8.17
CA ILE A 72 10.95 12.82 -6.95
C ILE A 72 11.80 11.55 -7.01
N ALA A 73 13.04 11.68 -7.46
CA ALA A 73 13.94 10.56 -7.71
C ALA A 73 14.20 9.73 -6.45
N SER A 74 14.38 10.39 -5.31
CA SER A 74 14.70 9.77 -4.02
C SER A 74 13.84 10.37 -2.91
N GLN A 75 12.65 9.81 -2.71
CA GLN A 75 11.77 10.12 -1.58
C GLN A 75 12.07 9.17 -0.41
N GLY A 76 12.45 9.71 0.75
CA GLY A 76 12.69 8.92 1.96
C GLY A 76 11.40 8.60 2.74
N PHE A 77 11.37 7.43 3.37
CA PHE A 77 10.37 7.02 4.34
C PHE A 77 11.02 6.27 5.51
N SER A 78 10.55 6.51 6.72
CA SER A 78 10.94 5.77 7.92
C SER A 78 9.75 5.01 8.50
N VAL A 79 9.90 3.70 8.68
CA VAL A 79 8.93 2.83 9.34
C VAL A 79 9.44 2.50 10.73
N ILE A 80 8.83 3.12 11.74
CA ILE A 80 9.18 2.89 13.15
C ILE A 80 8.18 1.91 13.75
N VAL A 81 8.67 0.77 14.21
CA VAL A 81 7.89 -0.25 14.89
C VAL A 81 8.14 -0.17 16.39
N ALA A 82 7.07 -0.30 17.18
CA ALA A 82 7.15 -0.28 18.64
C ALA A 82 6.55 -1.54 19.27
N ALA A 83 7.29 -2.12 20.21
CA ALA A 83 6.88 -3.26 21.01
C ALA A 83 6.83 -2.91 22.50
N GLN A 84 5.87 -3.49 23.20
CA GLN A 84 5.81 -3.45 24.66
C GLN A 84 5.30 -4.81 25.14
N VAL A 85 5.96 -5.37 26.14
CA VAL A 85 5.53 -6.62 26.81
C VAL A 85 4.94 -6.25 28.17
N ALA A 86 3.77 -6.79 28.50
CA ALA A 86 3.17 -6.52 29.80
C ALA A 86 3.94 -7.29 30.89
N GLY A 87 4.15 -6.64 32.03
CA GLY A 87 4.93 -7.24 33.13
C GLY A 87 6.44 -7.24 32.91
N ASP A 88 6.95 -6.51 31.91
CA ASP A 88 8.38 -6.26 31.70
C ASP A 88 8.76 -4.87 32.22
N PRO A 89 9.15 -4.73 33.51
CA PRO A 89 9.45 -3.44 34.11
C PRO A 89 10.76 -2.83 33.62
N TYR A 90 11.62 -3.60 32.92
CA TYR A 90 12.91 -3.13 32.45
C TYR A 90 12.99 -3.01 30.92
N GLY A 91 11.99 -3.51 30.19
CA GLY A 91 11.91 -3.42 28.73
C GLY A 91 12.83 -4.38 27.99
N GLU A 92 13.45 -5.35 28.68
CA GLU A 92 14.37 -6.32 28.08
C GLU A 92 13.63 -7.25 27.12
N VAL A 93 12.46 -7.72 27.53
CA VAL A 93 11.59 -8.63 26.77
C VAL A 93 10.97 -7.90 25.58
N ALA A 94 10.77 -6.58 25.68
CA ALA A 94 10.35 -5.78 24.54
C ALA A 94 11.39 -5.76 23.40
N LEU A 95 12.69 -5.89 23.71
CA LEU A 95 13.76 -5.92 22.71
C LEU A 95 13.88 -7.30 22.03
N ILE A 96 14.07 -8.36 22.82
CA ILE A 96 14.41 -9.71 22.34
C ILE A 96 13.20 -10.65 22.20
N GLY A 97 12.07 -10.31 22.81
CA GLY A 97 10.92 -11.20 22.95
C GLY A 97 11.00 -12.07 24.22
N GLY A 98 9.87 -12.66 24.61
CA GLY A 98 9.71 -13.45 25.82
C GLY A 98 8.95 -14.74 25.58
N ALA A 99 8.80 -15.54 26.64
CA ALA A 99 7.99 -16.75 26.60
C ALA A 99 6.54 -16.40 26.21
N GLN A 100 5.99 -17.10 25.22
CA GLN A 100 4.68 -16.81 24.60
C GLN A 100 3.47 -17.01 25.53
N ALA A 101 3.67 -17.32 26.82
CA ALA A 101 2.59 -17.58 27.76
C ALA A 101 1.82 -16.28 28.09
N ASN A 102 0.85 -15.91 27.23
CA ASN A 102 -0.19 -14.90 27.47
C ASN A 102 0.29 -13.61 28.19
N LEU A 103 1.43 -13.05 27.79
CA LEU A 103 2.02 -11.84 28.40
C LEU A 103 1.39 -10.51 27.91
N GLY A 104 0.10 -10.52 27.54
CA GLY A 104 -0.65 -9.30 27.21
C GLY A 104 -0.53 -8.81 25.75
N THR A 105 -0.34 -7.50 25.56
CA THR A 105 -0.62 -6.76 24.31
C THR A 105 0.29 -7.09 23.12
N SER A 106 1.53 -7.52 23.34
CA SER A 106 2.29 -8.27 22.34
C SER A 106 2.47 -9.70 22.89
N PRO A 107 2.19 -10.76 22.10
CA PRO A 107 2.21 -12.15 22.59
C PRO A 107 3.65 -12.67 22.81
N GLY A 108 4.46 -11.97 23.61
CA GLY A 108 5.88 -12.22 23.83
C GLY A 108 6.77 -11.85 22.64
N LYS A 109 6.24 -11.13 21.64
CA LYS A 109 6.97 -10.78 20.42
C LYS A 109 7.81 -9.53 20.65
N GLY A 110 9.12 -9.65 20.47
CA GLY A 110 10.08 -8.56 20.58
C GLY A 110 10.06 -7.65 19.35
N VAL A 111 10.59 -6.43 19.50
CA VAL A 111 10.59 -5.42 18.43
C VAL A 111 11.35 -5.88 17.19
N LEU A 112 12.40 -6.70 17.36
CA LEU A 112 13.19 -7.23 16.24
C LEU A 112 12.38 -8.21 15.37
N GLU A 113 11.51 -9.01 15.99
CA GLU A 113 10.63 -9.90 15.22
C GLU A 113 9.58 -9.09 14.46
N LEU A 114 9.02 -8.05 15.09
CA LEU A 114 8.08 -7.14 14.43
C LEU A 114 8.75 -6.36 13.28
N SER A 115 9.99 -5.90 13.45
CA SER A 115 10.70 -5.15 12.42
C SER A 115 11.03 -6.01 11.21
N GLU A 116 11.35 -7.29 11.40
CA GLU A 116 11.55 -8.22 10.28
C GLU A 116 10.26 -8.44 9.49
N ARG A 117 9.10 -8.50 10.17
CA ARG A 117 7.79 -8.57 9.50
C ARG A 117 7.49 -7.31 8.71
N ALA A 118 7.69 -6.14 9.32
CA ALA A 118 7.51 -4.86 8.64
C ALA A 118 8.45 -4.74 7.43
N ARG A 119 9.74 -5.09 7.60
CA ARG A 119 10.73 -5.06 6.52
C ARG A 119 10.31 -5.97 5.36
N ALA A 120 9.88 -7.20 5.64
CA ALA A 120 9.44 -8.13 4.60
C ALA A 120 8.24 -7.56 3.82
N ALA A 121 7.21 -7.07 4.51
CA ALA A 121 6.02 -6.51 3.85
C ALA A 121 6.34 -5.31 2.97
N VAL A 122 7.23 -4.41 3.41
CA VAL A 122 7.57 -3.23 2.62
C VAL A 122 8.58 -3.55 1.51
N GLN A 123 9.37 -4.62 1.63
CA GLN A 123 10.21 -5.13 0.53
C GLN A 123 9.41 -5.70 -0.62
N ASP A 124 8.25 -6.28 -0.33
CA ASP A 124 7.37 -6.88 -1.32
C ASP A 124 6.58 -5.83 -2.12
N LEU A 125 6.71 -4.54 -1.81
CA LEU A 125 6.22 -3.42 -2.63
C LEU A 125 7.01 -3.33 -3.94
N VAL A 126 6.68 -4.20 -4.88
CA VAL A 126 7.25 -4.19 -6.24
C VAL A 126 6.52 -3.16 -7.11
N GLY A 127 7.09 -2.86 -8.28
CA GLY A 127 6.51 -1.96 -9.30
C GLY A 127 5.07 -2.27 -9.71
N SER A 128 4.57 -3.45 -9.34
CA SER A 128 3.17 -3.81 -9.33
C SER A 128 2.28 -2.77 -8.67
N ASP A 129 2.68 -2.19 -7.55
CA ASP A 129 1.82 -1.26 -6.81
C ASP A 129 1.97 0.19 -7.34
N GLY A 130 2.66 0.37 -8.47
CA GLY A 130 3.00 1.69 -9.01
C GLY A 130 4.09 2.40 -8.20
N ALA A 131 4.86 1.64 -7.42
CA ALA A 131 5.95 2.05 -6.55
C ALA A 131 7.29 1.45 -7.02
N LYS A 132 8.30 2.25 -7.30
CA LYS A 132 9.67 1.75 -7.45
C LYS A 132 10.43 2.04 -6.16
N VAL A 133 10.44 1.07 -5.25
CA VAL A 133 11.11 1.17 -3.95
C VAL A 133 12.51 0.59 -4.07
N ILE A 134 13.51 1.34 -3.61
CA ILE A 134 14.85 0.84 -3.32
C ILE A 134 14.97 0.83 -1.80
N LEU A 135 14.87 -0.36 -1.21
CA LEU A 135 15.13 -0.49 0.22
C LEU A 135 16.63 -0.34 0.49
N SER A 136 16.97 0.67 1.27
CA SER A 136 18.22 0.73 2.02
C SER A 136 17.90 0.77 3.52
N GLY A 137 17.80 -0.40 4.15
CA GLY A 137 17.37 -0.52 5.54
C GLY A 137 18.55 -0.67 6.51
N THR A 138 18.60 0.19 7.53
CA THR A 138 19.42 -0.01 8.73
C THR A 138 18.47 -0.20 9.92
N ALA A 139 18.37 -1.43 10.45
CA ALA A 139 17.58 -1.68 11.65
C ALA A 139 18.38 -1.27 12.89
N THR A 140 17.94 -0.23 13.58
CA THR A 140 18.47 0.13 14.90
C THR A 140 17.39 -0.06 15.94
N SER A 141 17.67 -0.88 16.96
CA SER A 141 16.78 -1.03 18.09
C SER A 141 17.19 -0.07 19.20
N ARG A 142 16.20 0.60 19.81
CA ARG A 142 16.44 1.49 20.96
C ARG A 142 15.35 1.32 22.01
N PRO A 143 15.70 1.31 23.30
CA PRO A 143 14.70 1.37 24.36
C PRO A 143 14.05 2.75 24.41
N GLY A 144 12.85 2.82 24.96
CA GLY A 144 12.22 4.08 25.33
C GLY A 144 11.00 3.92 26.23
N LEU A 145 10.32 5.04 26.47
CA LEU A 145 9.24 5.13 27.44
C LEU A 145 8.06 5.89 26.80
N ILE A 146 6.89 5.23 26.74
CA ILE A 146 5.63 5.87 26.30
C ILE A 146 4.63 5.73 27.43
N SER A 147 4.10 6.85 27.91
CA SER A 147 3.07 6.89 28.96
C SER A 147 3.42 6.02 30.19
N GLY A 148 4.69 6.03 30.60
CA GLY A 148 5.20 5.26 31.75
C GLY A 148 5.43 3.76 31.48
N LYS A 149 5.30 3.30 30.24
CA LYS A 149 5.55 1.90 29.84
C LYS A 149 6.89 1.78 29.12
N HIS A 150 7.74 0.86 29.59
CA HIS A 150 8.98 0.52 28.91
C HIS A 150 8.68 -0.19 27.59
N CYS A 151 9.26 0.31 26.51
CA CYS A 151 9.06 -0.19 25.16
C CYS A 151 10.38 -0.19 24.40
N ALA A 152 10.39 -0.91 23.29
CA ALA A 152 11.50 -0.91 22.35
C ALA A 152 11.00 -0.47 20.97
N PHE A 153 11.85 0.27 20.27
CA PHE A 153 11.61 0.75 18.92
C PHE A 153 12.60 0.11 17.95
N ALA A 154 12.17 -0.13 16.72
CA ALA A 154 13.03 -0.46 15.60
C ALA A 154 12.68 0.42 14.41
N ASP A 155 13.69 0.93 13.72
CA ASP A 155 13.55 1.78 12.54
C ASP A 155 13.86 0.98 11.25
N VAL A 156 13.03 1.10 10.22
CA VAL A 156 13.26 0.57 8.87
C VAL A 156 13.14 1.71 7.88
N ARG A 157 14.27 2.09 7.28
CA ARG A 157 14.34 3.19 6.30
C ARG A 157 14.22 2.69 4.87
N LEU A 158 13.55 3.50 4.05
CA LEU A 158 13.19 3.19 2.67
C LEU A 158 13.40 4.42 1.80
N THR A 159 13.80 4.18 0.56
CA THR A 159 13.81 5.21 -0.47
C THR A 159 12.95 4.74 -1.63
N ALA A 160 12.11 5.61 -2.18
CA ALA A 160 11.31 5.29 -3.36
C ALA A 160 11.32 6.42 -4.37
N THR A 161 11.11 6.10 -5.63
CA THR A 161 10.82 7.10 -6.66
C THR A 161 9.32 7.41 -6.63
N CYS A 162 8.98 8.69 -6.44
CA CYS A 162 7.60 9.17 -6.37
C CYS A 162 7.31 10.20 -7.46
N THR A 163 6.04 10.46 -7.74
CA THR A 163 5.57 11.57 -8.58
C THR A 163 5.22 12.78 -7.70
N SER A 164 5.38 14.00 -8.18
CA SER A 164 4.99 15.19 -7.42
C SER A 164 3.46 15.32 -7.27
N ALA A 165 2.71 14.87 -8.28
CA ALA A 165 1.25 14.87 -8.30
C ALA A 165 0.65 13.47 -8.03
N LEU A 166 -0.63 13.45 -7.65
CA LEU A 166 -1.41 12.20 -7.52
C LEU A 166 -1.36 11.40 -8.82
N ALA A 167 -1.16 10.09 -8.71
CA ALA A 167 -1.08 9.19 -9.85
C ALA A 167 -2.07 8.03 -9.73
N PHE A 168 -2.90 7.86 -10.76
CA PHE A 168 -3.90 6.80 -10.89
C PHE A 168 -3.49 5.89 -12.04
N ALA A 169 -2.92 4.73 -11.73
CA ALA A 169 -2.40 3.82 -12.74
C ALA A 169 -3.54 3.21 -13.56
N ALA A 170 -3.34 3.05 -14.86
CA ALA A 170 -4.28 2.28 -15.68
C ALA A 170 -3.93 0.78 -15.60
N PRO A 171 -4.92 -0.13 -15.70
CA PRO A 171 -4.65 -1.55 -15.88
C PRO A 171 -3.81 -1.79 -17.14
N GLN A 172 -2.93 -2.80 -17.11
CA GLN A 172 -2.13 -3.16 -18.27
C GLN A 172 -2.74 -4.37 -19.00
N GLN A 173 -2.38 -4.50 -20.28
CA GLN A 173 -2.61 -5.67 -21.12
C GLN A 173 -3.96 -6.39 -20.91
N LEU A 174 -5.01 -5.84 -21.51
CA LEU A 174 -6.30 -6.47 -21.72
C LEU A 174 -6.17 -7.57 -22.78
N VAL A 175 -6.46 -8.80 -22.36
CA VAL A 175 -6.43 -10.02 -23.17
C VAL A 175 -7.86 -10.50 -23.37
N ASN A 176 -8.23 -10.72 -24.63
CA ASN A 176 -9.47 -11.40 -24.98
C ASN A 176 -9.16 -12.87 -25.34
N SER A 177 -9.59 -13.81 -24.50
CA SER A 177 -9.31 -15.25 -24.69
C SER A 177 -10.46 -16.02 -25.36
N GLY A 178 -11.49 -15.32 -25.86
CA GLY A 178 -12.69 -15.93 -26.48
C GLY A 178 -13.67 -16.53 -25.46
N VAL A 179 -13.21 -16.91 -24.27
CA VAL A 179 -14.02 -17.34 -23.12
C VAL A 179 -14.25 -16.23 -22.09
N GLY A 180 -13.50 -15.14 -22.20
CA GLY A 180 -13.63 -13.94 -21.37
C GLY A 180 -12.53 -12.93 -21.64
N GLN A 181 -12.62 -11.80 -20.95
CA GLN A 181 -11.62 -10.75 -20.94
C GLN A 181 -10.93 -10.77 -19.60
N THR A 182 -9.60 -10.84 -19.65
CA THR A 182 -8.73 -10.71 -18.48
C THR A 182 -7.81 -9.54 -18.73
N TRP A 183 -7.44 -8.82 -17.70
CA TRP A 183 -6.44 -7.76 -17.83
C TRP A 183 -5.32 -8.01 -16.83
N GLN A 184 -4.09 -7.92 -17.32
CA GLN A 184 -2.91 -8.06 -16.48
C GLN A 184 -2.71 -6.74 -15.73
N GLY A 185 -3.31 -6.66 -14.56
CA GLY A 185 -3.29 -5.44 -13.76
C GLY A 185 -3.62 -5.68 -12.30
N ALA A 186 -3.33 -6.86 -11.75
CA ALA A 186 -3.44 -7.16 -10.31
C ALA A 186 -2.77 -6.07 -9.44
N HIS A 187 -1.74 -5.47 -10.00
CA HIS A 187 -1.11 -4.19 -9.69
C HIS A 187 -2.02 -3.03 -9.24
N CYS A 188 -3.24 -2.93 -9.76
CA CYS A 188 -4.18 -1.91 -9.34
C CYS A 188 -4.95 -2.34 -8.10
N SER A 189 -5.36 -3.61 -8.01
CA SER A 189 -6.21 -4.11 -6.91
C SER A 189 -5.49 -4.19 -5.57
N ASP A 190 -4.16 -4.26 -5.59
CA ASP A 190 -3.33 -4.30 -4.38
C ASP A 190 -3.08 -2.89 -3.81
N ARG A 191 -3.50 -1.83 -4.52
CA ARG A 191 -3.36 -0.45 -4.05
C ARG A 191 -4.39 -0.11 -2.97
N PHE A 192 -3.97 0.65 -1.96
CA PHE A 192 -4.84 1.15 -0.90
C PHE A 192 -6.00 2.00 -1.41
N ASP A 193 -5.81 2.71 -2.54
CA ASP A 193 -6.78 3.63 -3.11
C ASP A 193 -7.66 3.01 -4.18
N PHE A 194 -7.53 1.70 -4.48
CA PHE A 194 -8.33 1.03 -5.48
C PHE A 194 -9.75 0.76 -5.02
N VAL A 195 -10.71 0.95 -5.93
CA VAL A 195 -12.12 0.67 -5.67
C VAL A 195 -12.60 -0.48 -6.55
N GLN A 196 -12.39 -0.38 -7.86
CA GLN A 196 -12.91 -1.36 -8.83
C GLN A 196 -12.28 -1.14 -10.21
N TYR A 197 -12.41 -2.14 -11.08
CA TYR A 197 -12.22 -2.00 -12.51
C TYR A 197 -13.52 -1.59 -13.18
N ARG A 198 -13.39 -0.88 -14.30
CA ARG A 198 -14.49 -0.48 -15.16
C ARG A 198 -14.11 -0.70 -16.62
N MET A 199 -14.94 -1.42 -17.36
CA MET A 199 -14.72 -1.65 -18.78
C MET A 199 -15.86 -1.04 -19.59
N GLY A 200 -15.51 -0.28 -20.61
CA GLY A 200 -16.45 0.35 -21.53
C GLY A 200 -16.09 0.09 -22.98
N TRP A 201 -17.04 0.29 -23.87
CA TRP A 201 -16.80 0.19 -25.31
C TRP A 201 -17.05 1.51 -26.02
N LYS A 202 -16.39 1.69 -27.16
CA LYS A 202 -16.59 2.80 -28.11
C LYS A 202 -16.68 2.24 -29.53
N ALA A 203 -17.49 2.86 -30.37
CA ALA A 203 -17.61 2.44 -31.77
C ALA A 203 -16.34 2.80 -32.57
N GLY A 204 -15.99 1.96 -33.54
CA GLY A 204 -14.82 2.17 -34.40
C GLY A 204 -13.55 1.54 -33.82
N SER A 205 -12.41 2.13 -34.17
CA SER A 205 -11.07 1.61 -33.82
C SER A 205 -10.31 2.48 -32.81
N THR A 206 -10.89 3.62 -32.41
CA THR A 206 -10.26 4.53 -31.44
C THR A 206 -10.70 4.15 -30.03
N PRO A 207 -9.78 3.77 -29.13
CA PRO A 207 -10.11 3.49 -27.74
C PRO A 207 -10.68 4.73 -27.03
N ALA A 208 -11.41 4.50 -25.95
CA ALA A 208 -11.76 5.56 -25.00
C ALA A 208 -10.55 5.86 -24.12
N GLU A 209 -10.21 7.14 -23.93
CA GLU A 209 -9.12 7.59 -23.07
C GLU A 209 -9.55 7.77 -21.60
N THR A 210 -10.87 7.90 -21.39
CA THR A 210 -11.50 8.03 -20.08
C THR A 210 -12.80 7.23 -20.02
N PRO A 211 -13.30 6.87 -18.83
CA PRO A 211 -14.59 6.18 -18.70
C PRO A 211 -15.77 6.97 -19.30
N ALA A 212 -15.71 8.30 -19.28
CA ALA A 212 -16.77 9.17 -19.80
C ALA A 212 -16.84 9.17 -21.34
N GLU A 213 -15.75 8.83 -22.02
CA GLU A 213 -15.70 8.71 -23.48
C GLU A 213 -16.24 7.38 -24.00
N ALA A 214 -16.41 6.38 -23.13
CA ALA A 214 -17.02 5.12 -23.49
C ALA A 214 -18.50 5.35 -23.83
N THR A 215 -18.97 4.73 -24.91
CA THR A 215 -20.38 4.76 -25.31
C THR A 215 -21.27 4.05 -24.29
N ALA A 216 -20.79 2.93 -23.72
CA ALA A 216 -21.42 2.34 -22.55
C ALA A 216 -20.41 1.55 -21.71
N ILE A 217 -20.69 1.45 -20.42
CA ILE A 217 -19.97 0.59 -19.46
C ILE A 217 -20.61 -0.80 -19.48
N VAL A 218 -19.78 -1.82 -19.67
CA VAL A 218 -20.19 -3.23 -19.80
C VAL A 218 -19.72 -4.10 -18.64
N TYR A 219 -18.81 -3.59 -17.82
CA TYR A 219 -18.37 -4.27 -16.61
C TYR A 219 -17.93 -3.27 -15.55
N THR A 220 -18.23 -3.61 -14.29
CA THR A 220 -17.79 -2.89 -13.10
C THR A 220 -17.62 -3.91 -11.97
N GLY A 221 -16.42 -3.99 -11.39
CA GLY A 221 -16.14 -4.96 -10.35
C GLY A 221 -14.67 -5.02 -9.95
N ALA A 222 -14.37 -5.62 -8.80
CA ALA A 222 -13.01 -5.69 -8.25
C ALA A 222 -12.14 -6.81 -8.86
N THR A 223 -12.73 -7.76 -9.58
CA THR A 223 -11.96 -8.88 -10.17
C THR A 223 -11.32 -8.49 -11.50
N ALA A 224 -10.08 -8.95 -11.74
CA ALA A 224 -9.33 -8.68 -12.97
C ALA A 224 -9.74 -9.55 -14.18
N ALA A 225 -10.91 -10.16 -14.10
CA ALA A 225 -11.49 -11.04 -15.12
C ALA A 225 -13.00 -10.82 -15.21
N ALA A 226 -13.52 -10.82 -16.43
CA ALA A 226 -14.95 -10.72 -16.72
C ALA A 226 -15.29 -11.48 -18.00
N SER A 227 -16.49 -12.06 -18.07
CA SER A 227 -17.01 -12.66 -19.30
C SER A 227 -18.03 -11.72 -19.93
N ILE A 228 -17.61 -10.94 -20.93
CA ILE A 228 -18.47 -9.99 -21.63
C ILE A 228 -18.68 -10.48 -23.06
N THR A 229 -19.91 -10.37 -23.54
CA THR A 229 -20.21 -10.65 -24.95
C THR A 229 -19.70 -9.49 -25.81
N THR A 230 -18.65 -9.75 -26.59
CA THR A 230 -18.07 -8.75 -27.48
C THR A 230 -18.83 -8.68 -28.80
N VAL A 231 -19.12 -7.47 -29.25
CA VAL A 231 -19.74 -7.14 -30.54
C VAL A 231 -18.71 -6.54 -31.47
N SER A 232 -18.71 -6.99 -32.73
CA SER A 232 -17.81 -6.52 -33.81
C SER A 232 -17.85 -5.01 -34.01
N SER A 233 -16.76 -4.44 -34.53
CA SER A 233 -16.60 -3.02 -34.83
C SER A 233 -16.65 -2.12 -33.59
N ARG A 234 -16.25 -2.67 -32.44
CA ARG A 234 -16.10 -1.94 -31.18
C ARG A 234 -14.68 -2.08 -30.65
N THR A 235 -14.20 -1.02 -30.04
CA THR A 235 -13.00 -1.02 -29.21
C THR A 235 -13.42 -1.01 -27.75
N TYR A 236 -12.87 -1.93 -26.96
CA TYR A 236 -13.11 -2.02 -25.53
C TYR A 236 -11.89 -1.54 -24.77
N SER A 237 -12.09 -0.60 -23.85
CA SER A 237 -11.06 -0.06 -22.97
C SER A 237 -11.36 -0.43 -21.51
N VAL A 238 -10.32 -0.72 -20.73
CA VAL A 238 -10.43 -0.96 -19.29
C VAL A 238 -9.77 0.17 -18.49
N PHE A 239 -10.41 0.54 -17.39
CA PHE A 239 -9.98 1.58 -16.46
C PHE A 239 -9.99 1.02 -15.03
N ALA A 240 -9.22 1.63 -14.15
CA ALA A 240 -9.31 1.43 -12.71
C ALA A 240 -9.89 2.68 -12.05
N ASP A 241 -10.83 2.48 -11.13
CA ASP A 241 -11.43 3.52 -10.32
C ASP A 241 -10.76 3.57 -8.94
N TYR A 242 -10.58 4.78 -8.43
CA TYR A 242 -9.83 5.05 -7.22
C TYR A 242 -10.58 5.99 -6.26
N ASN A 243 -10.29 5.82 -4.97
CA ASN A 243 -10.61 6.74 -3.90
C ASN A 243 -9.31 7.13 -3.20
N LYS A 244 -8.90 8.40 -3.32
CA LYS A 244 -7.64 8.90 -2.76
C LYS A 244 -7.51 8.76 -1.23
N ARG A 245 -8.61 8.45 -0.53
CA ARG A 245 -8.70 8.24 0.91
C ARG A 245 -8.86 6.76 1.31
N GLY A 246 -8.84 5.82 0.36
CA GLY A 246 -9.07 4.40 0.62
C GLY A 246 -10.51 4.04 0.96
N GLY A 247 -11.48 4.88 0.56
CA GLY A 247 -12.91 4.60 0.69
C GLY A 247 -13.48 3.77 -0.47
N SER A 248 -14.72 3.31 -0.34
CA SER A 248 -15.42 2.54 -1.38
C SER A 248 -16.11 3.38 -2.46
N THR A 249 -16.20 4.70 -2.28
CA THR A 249 -16.81 5.61 -3.25
C THR A 249 -15.81 6.00 -4.32
N VAL A 250 -16.14 5.84 -5.61
CA VAL A 250 -15.28 6.29 -6.71
C VAL A 250 -15.14 7.81 -6.69
N GLU A 251 -13.90 8.31 -6.64
CA GLU A 251 -13.59 9.75 -6.73
C GLU A 251 -12.80 10.10 -7.99
N ASN A 252 -11.96 9.18 -8.47
CA ASN A 252 -11.12 9.35 -9.66
C ASN A 252 -11.08 8.05 -10.46
N SER A 253 -10.64 8.13 -11.71
CA SER A 253 -10.36 6.97 -12.55
C SER A 253 -9.02 7.15 -13.24
N SER A 254 -8.36 6.04 -13.55
CA SER A 254 -7.21 6.04 -14.44
C SER A 254 -7.59 6.66 -15.79
N SER A 255 -6.69 7.45 -16.36
CA SER A 255 -6.82 8.01 -17.71
C SER A 255 -5.65 7.56 -18.59
N GLY A 256 -5.87 7.60 -19.90
CA GLY A 256 -4.88 7.23 -20.90
C GLY A 256 -4.98 5.76 -21.29
N SER A 257 -5.34 5.50 -22.54
CA SER A 257 -5.28 4.16 -23.12
C SER A 257 -3.83 3.83 -23.46
N ARG A 258 -3.08 3.33 -22.47
CA ARG A 258 -1.72 2.82 -22.73
C ARG A 258 -1.79 1.65 -23.72
N VAL A 259 -0.72 1.44 -24.49
CA VAL A 259 -0.60 0.25 -25.37
C VAL A 259 -0.90 -1.00 -24.55
N GLY A 260 -1.92 -1.75 -24.96
CA GLY A 260 -2.39 -2.95 -24.29
C GLY A 260 -3.61 -2.77 -23.37
N ALA A 261 -4.07 -1.57 -23.02
CA ALA A 261 -5.26 -1.38 -22.16
C ALA A 261 -6.60 -1.49 -22.92
N TYR A 262 -6.57 -1.90 -24.18
CA TYR A 262 -7.75 -2.04 -25.03
C TYR A 262 -7.57 -3.16 -26.07
N PHE A 263 -8.69 -3.64 -26.61
CA PHE A 263 -8.71 -4.46 -27.83
C PHE A 263 -9.86 -4.04 -28.74
N THR A 264 -9.73 -4.37 -30.01
CA THR A 264 -10.77 -4.15 -31.03
C THR A 264 -11.23 -5.50 -31.54
N THR A 265 -12.53 -5.64 -31.81
CA THR A 265 -13.15 -6.84 -32.39
C THR A 265 -13.71 -6.60 -33.76
#